data_AF-A0A9P5MWD7-F1
#
_entry.id   AF-A0A9P5MWD7-F1
#
_cell.length_a   1.000
_cell.length_b   1.000
_cell.length_c   1.000
_cell.angle_alpha   90.00
_cell.angle_beta   90.00
_cell.angle_gamma   90.00
#
_symmetry.space_group_name_H-M   'P 1'
#
loop_
_entity.id
_entity.type
_entity.pdbx_description
1 polymer ?
#
loop_
_entity_poly.entity_id
_entity_poly.type
_entity_poly.pdbx_seq_one_letter_code
_entity_poly.pdbx_strand_id
1 'polypeptide(L)'
;MVVFAFVNGGNAAGYYIASDRATMGWRGLPYDLDREMEDVRRKGEEVQEVSIGLDADWFLRTNARHACKTEHTRAGLISNVEQFVQLIKEAGLSLADYALQFFTFVPDPTGYVTVLHKTDGSLTRCAWHNVPPELDALLERKGPKGVRHVTVGVNNSYVVILNSGVVWWGGNVPVRLHQLLEDAERRKCSVTTVSLSLTTPDWYFVEFVDGVTDFCVPQDWRNSINGYAVQAVRARGPRMTTAYNSASPFRSHTYPQNAQLGSFNTHNPHGGVANPGYTPSVSNPHLAWAFTGVPQPLVYNITQVYSSPMPQQQQQQQQQQQQQRQQQQQQQQQQQQHGTSSLEKYNGMFTLLGGALKLAGAVLGPGF
;
A
#
# COMPACT_ATOMS: atom_id res chain seq x y z
N MET A 1 19.44 2.94 6.99
CA MET A 1 18.13 3.37 6.51
C MET A 1 17.31 3.61 7.76
N VAL A 2 16.55 4.70 7.82
CA VAL A 2 15.63 4.91 8.93
C VAL A 2 14.34 4.16 8.61
N VAL A 3 13.92 3.26 9.49
CA VAL A 3 12.59 2.64 9.44
C VAL A 3 11.69 3.48 10.33
N PHE A 4 10.60 4.01 9.78
CA PHE A 4 9.66 4.86 10.50
C PHE A 4 8.22 4.45 10.22
N ALA A 5 7.42 4.28 11.27
CA ALA A 5 5.99 4.01 11.15
C ALA A 5 5.19 4.89 12.11
N PHE A 6 4.07 5.43 11.63
CA PHE A 6 3.09 6.07 12.49
C PHE A 6 2.27 5.00 13.20
N VAL A 7 1.95 5.24 14.47
CA VAL A 7 1.05 4.38 15.24
C VAL A 7 -0.28 5.09 15.42
N ASN A 8 -1.34 4.42 15.00
CA ASN A 8 -2.70 4.82 15.36
C ASN A 8 -3.16 4.05 16.60
N GLY A 9 -2.88 4.59 17.78
CA GLY A 9 -3.23 3.96 19.05
C GLY A 9 -4.48 4.56 19.67
N GLY A 10 -5.65 4.52 19.01
CA GLY A 10 -6.94 4.95 19.57
C GLY A 10 -6.92 6.31 20.28
N ASN A 11 -6.67 6.31 21.59
CA ASN A 11 -6.59 7.51 22.44
C ASN A 11 -5.27 8.29 22.36
N ALA A 12 -4.20 7.71 21.81
CA ALA A 12 -2.90 8.37 21.71
C ALA A 12 -2.21 8.04 20.38
N ALA A 13 -1.87 9.09 19.65
CA ALA A 13 -0.96 8.97 18.52
C ALA A 13 0.42 8.49 19.00
N GLY A 14 1.10 7.71 18.17
CA GLY A 14 2.41 7.19 18.46
C GLY A 14 3.30 7.03 17.23
N TYR A 15 4.49 6.50 17.43
CA TYR A 15 5.43 6.21 16.35
C TYR A 15 6.34 5.04 16.72
N TYR A 16 6.92 4.45 15.69
CA TYR A 16 8.10 3.59 15.76
C TYR A 16 9.21 4.21 14.91
N ILE A 17 10.45 4.14 15.38
CA ILE A 17 11.64 4.57 14.64
C ILE A 17 12.84 3.68 14.95
N ALA A 18 13.60 3.33 13.91
CA ALA A 18 14.91 2.69 14.04
C ALA A 18 15.89 3.26 13.01
N SER A 19 17.14 3.44 13.41
CA SER A 19 18.21 4.00 12.56
C SER A 19 19.28 2.97 12.16
N ASP A 20 19.44 1.91 12.96
CA ASP A 20 20.38 0.81 12.77
C ASP A 20 19.95 -0.44 13.56
N ARG A 21 20.83 -1.46 13.61
CA ARG A 21 20.58 -2.74 14.31
C ARG A 21 20.35 -2.60 15.82
N ALA A 22 20.92 -1.58 16.44
CA ALA A 22 20.97 -1.46 17.89
C ALA A 22 20.01 -0.39 18.42
N THR A 23 19.61 0.55 17.56
CA THR A 23 18.96 1.77 18.00
C THR A 23 17.55 1.85 17.45
N MET A 24 16.60 1.51 18.32
CA MET A 24 15.16 1.55 18.04
C MET A 24 14.40 2.15 19.22
N GLY A 25 13.37 2.94 18.92
CA GLY A 25 12.50 3.55 19.90
C GLY A 25 11.07 3.65 19.38
N TRP A 26 10.12 3.68 20.32
CA TRP A 26 8.72 3.77 19.97
C TRP A 26 7.90 4.38 21.10
N ARG A 27 6.68 4.78 20.76
CA ARG A 27 5.68 5.27 21.69
C ARG A 27 4.30 4.83 21.21
N GLY A 28 3.52 4.27 22.12
CA GLY A 28 2.11 3.96 21.89
C GLY A 28 1.85 2.79 20.94
N LEU A 29 2.78 1.84 20.79
CA LEU A 29 2.56 0.64 19.97
C LEU A 29 1.39 -0.21 20.49
N PRO A 30 0.71 -0.97 19.60
CA PRO A 30 -0.12 -2.08 20.02
C PRO A 30 0.63 -3.00 20.98
N TYR A 31 -0.04 -3.50 22.03
CA TYR A 31 0.61 -4.26 23.11
C TYR A 31 1.32 -5.54 22.63
N ASP A 32 0.77 -6.21 21.63
CA ASP A 32 1.37 -7.38 20.99
C ASP A 32 2.60 -6.98 20.15
N LEU A 33 2.54 -5.89 19.39
CA LEU A 33 3.70 -5.36 18.68
C LEU A 33 4.80 -4.88 19.64
N ASP A 34 4.45 -4.24 20.75
CA ASP A 34 5.39 -3.80 21.79
C ASP A 34 6.21 -4.98 22.33
N ARG A 35 5.54 -6.09 22.69
CA ARG A 35 6.21 -7.34 23.11
C ARG A 35 7.10 -7.93 22.01
N GLU A 36 6.64 -7.89 20.77
CA GLU A 36 7.41 -8.39 19.62
C GLU A 36 8.67 -7.56 19.37
N MET A 37 8.59 -6.23 19.51
CA MET A 37 9.74 -5.34 19.39
C MET A 37 10.76 -5.53 20.51
N GLU A 38 10.32 -5.79 21.74
CA GLU A 38 11.21 -6.16 22.85
C GLU A 38 11.94 -7.49 22.58
N ASP A 39 11.26 -8.48 21.99
CA ASP A 39 11.88 -9.74 21.59
C ASP A 39 12.93 -9.53 20.48
N VAL A 40 12.60 -8.73 19.46
CA VAL A 40 13.53 -8.33 18.39
C VAL A 40 14.76 -7.64 18.95
N ARG A 41 14.58 -6.67 19.87
CA ARG A 41 15.68 -5.98 20.56
C ARG A 41 16.55 -6.98 21.33
N ARG A 42 15.94 -7.88 22.10
CA ARG A 42 16.65 -8.91 22.90
C ARG A 42 17.47 -9.86 22.02
N LYS A 43 16.95 -10.21 20.84
CA LYS A 43 17.64 -11.10 19.88
C LYS A 43 18.68 -10.38 19.01
N GLY A 44 18.72 -9.05 19.04
CA GLY A 44 19.59 -8.25 18.18
C GLY A 44 19.24 -8.37 16.69
N GLU A 45 17.96 -8.60 16.39
CA GLU A 45 17.48 -8.63 15.00
C GLU A 45 17.42 -7.20 14.42
N GLU A 46 17.76 -7.06 13.14
CA GLU A 46 17.70 -5.77 12.44
C GLU A 46 16.29 -5.60 11.87
N VAL A 47 15.57 -4.58 12.33
CA VAL A 47 14.25 -4.25 11.78
C VAL A 47 14.43 -3.61 10.40
N GLN A 48 13.76 -4.20 9.41
CA GLN A 48 13.84 -3.77 8.01
C GLN A 48 12.56 -3.09 7.53
N GLU A 49 11.40 -3.45 8.09
CA GLU A 49 10.11 -2.86 7.76
C GLU A 49 9.15 -2.99 8.96
N VAL A 50 8.38 -1.95 9.21
CA VAL A 50 7.29 -1.95 10.21
C VAL A 50 6.13 -1.16 9.65
N SER A 51 4.94 -1.75 9.74
CA SER A 51 3.72 -1.17 9.19
C SER A 51 2.60 -1.41 10.16
N ILE A 52 1.81 -0.38 10.44
CA ILE A 52 0.78 -0.41 11.49
C ILE A 52 -0.50 0.18 10.91
N GLY A 53 -1.57 -0.61 10.91
CA GLY A 53 -2.89 -0.24 10.41
C GLY A 53 -3.74 0.49 11.44
N LEU A 54 -4.90 1.00 11.00
CA LEU A 54 -5.83 1.74 11.87
C LEU A 54 -6.45 0.87 12.98
N ASP A 55 -6.63 -0.43 12.74
CA ASP A 55 -7.25 -1.38 13.70
C ASP A 55 -6.22 -2.08 14.62
N ALA A 56 -5.04 -1.46 14.78
CA ALA A 56 -3.89 -2.02 15.50
C ALA A 56 -3.40 -3.37 14.92
N ASP A 57 -3.70 -3.64 13.65
CA ASP A 57 -3.01 -4.65 12.86
C ASP A 57 -1.60 -4.17 12.55
N TRP A 58 -0.67 -5.11 12.46
CA TRP A 58 0.73 -4.77 12.20
C TRP A 58 1.43 -5.87 11.42
N PHE A 59 2.46 -5.42 10.69
CA PHE A 59 3.42 -6.24 9.99
C PHE A 59 4.82 -5.79 10.41
N LEU A 60 5.70 -6.76 10.61
CA LEU A 60 7.09 -6.57 10.99
C LEU A 60 7.96 -7.50 10.14
N ARG A 61 8.99 -6.92 9.53
CA ARG A 61 10.07 -7.68 8.90
C ARG A 61 11.38 -7.34 9.57
N THR A 62 12.12 -8.37 9.94
CA THR A 62 13.50 -8.28 10.36
C THR A 62 14.42 -8.95 9.34
N ASN A 63 15.73 -8.84 9.55
CA ASN A 63 16.72 -9.60 8.80
C ASN A 63 16.64 -11.12 9.02
N ALA A 64 15.91 -11.58 10.04
CA ALA A 64 15.80 -13.00 10.40
C ALA A 64 14.45 -13.60 10.04
N ARG A 65 13.35 -12.82 10.16
CA ARG A 65 11.99 -13.36 10.02
C ARG A 65 10.95 -12.30 9.69
N HIS A 66 9.75 -12.78 9.38
CA HIS A 66 8.54 -11.97 9.32
C HIS A 66 7.68 -12.28 10.56
N ALA A 67 7.03 -11.26 11.08
CA ALA A 67 6.02 -11.37 12.13
C ALA A 67 4.84 -10.48 11.76
N CYS A 68 3.64 -10.93 12.10
CA CYS A 68 2.43 -10.15 11.90
C CYS A 68 1.40 -10.55 12.95
N LYS A 69 0.42 -9.67 13.13
CA LYS A 69 -0.74 -10.01 13.94
C LYS A 69 -1.58 -11.09 13.25
N THR A 70 -1.84 -12.19 13.94
CA THR A 70 -2.63 -13.32 13.41
C THR A 70 -4.12 -13.18 13.69
N GLU A 71 -4.50 -12.50 14.78
CA GLU A 71 -5.88 -12.33 15.21
C GLU A 71 -6.28 -10.86 15.13
N HIS A 72 -7.40 -10.55 14.48
CA HIS A 72 -7.91 -9.18 14.47
C HIS A 72 -8.44 -8.81 15.87
N THR A 73 -8.38 -7.53 16.23
CA THR A 73 -8.94 -7.02 17.51
C THR A 73 -10.46 -7.22 17.63
N ARG A 74 -11.13 -7.54 16.52
CA ARG A 74 -12.59 -7.69 16.44
C ARG A 74 -12.87 -9.17 16.19
N ALA A 75 -13.73 -9.75 17.02
CA ALA A 75 -14.09 -11.16 16.90
C ALA A 75 -14.67 -11.47 15.51
N GLY A 76 -14.16 -12.53 14.87
CA GLY A 76 -14.61 -12.99 13.56
C GLY A 76 -13.99 -12.30 12.34
N LEU A 77 -13.08 -11.33 12.54
CA LEU A 77 -12.28 -10.76 11.45
C LEU A 77 -10.87 -11.37 11.45
N ILE A 78 -10.32 -11.56 10.25
CA ILE A 78 -8.92 -11.94 10.04
C ILE A 78 -8.10 -10.67 9.81
N SER A 79 -6.82 -10.68 10.15
CA SER A 79 -5.95 -9.54 9.86
C SER A 79 -5.73 -9.39 8.35
N ASN A 80 -5.43 -8.18 7.88
CA ASN A 80 -5.19 -7.96 6.44
C ASN A 80 -3.99 -8.77 5.92
N VAL A 81 -3.01 -9.03 6.80
CA VAL A 81 -1.85 -9.87 6.46
C VAL A 81 -2.29 -11.33 6.29
N GLU A 82 -3.13 -11.85 7.19
CA GLU A 82 -3.68 -13.21 7.07
C GLU A 82 -4.60 -13.34 5.85
N GLN A 83 -5.43 -12.34 5.58
CA GLN A 83 -6.25 -12.28 4.37
C GLN A 83 -5.37 -12.37 3.12
N PHE A 84 -4.28 -11.58 3.05
CA PHE A 84 -3.32 -11.66 1.96
C PHE A 84 -2.71 -13.06 1.82
N VAL A 85 -2.30 -13.69 2.94
CA VAL A 85 -1.73 -15.05 2.94
C VAL A 85 -2.73 -16.06 2.40
N GLN A 86 -4.01 -15.97 2.78
CA GLN A 86 -5.08 -16.85 2.27
C GLN A 86 -5.27 -16.68 0.76
N LEU A 87 -5.32 -15.44 0.28
CA LEU A 87 -5.47 -15.14 -1.14
C LEU A 87 -4.31 -15.66 -2.00
N ILE A 88 -3.08 -15.60 -1.48
CA ILE A 88 -1.91 -16.18 -2.15
C ILE A 88 -2.02 -17.71 -2.23
N LYS A 89 -2.46 -18.37 -1.15
CA LYS A 89 -2.69 -19.81 -1.14
C LYS A 89 -3.79 -20.21 -2.13
N GLU A 90 -4.89 -19.48 -2.17
CA GLU A 90 -6.00 -19.70 -3.11
C GLU A 90 -5.57 -19.52 -4.57
N ALA A 91 -4.63 -18.60 -4.83
CA ALA A 91 -4.01 -18.42 -6.14
C ALA A 91 -3.02 -19.54 -6.52
N GLY A 92 -2.82 -20.54 -5.67
CA GLY A 92 -1.89 -21.65 -5.91
C GLY A 92 -0.43 -21.25 -5.81
N LEU A 93 -0.12 -20.15 -5.12
CA LEU A 93 1.24 -19.64 -4.97
C LEU A 93 1.81 -20.05 -3.61
N SER A 94 3.08 -20.42 -3.63
CA SER A 94 3.82 -20.69 -2.40
C SER A 94 4.53 -19.43 -1.92
N LEU A 95 4.22 -18.97 -0.71
CA LEU A 95 5.00 -17.91 -0.06
C LEU A 95 6.46 -18.32 0.20
N ALA A 96 6.80 -19.62 0.15
CA ALA A 96 8.20 -20.05 0.22
C ALA A 96 9.03 -19.57 -1.00
N ASP A 97 8.37 -19.33 -2.14
CA ASP A 97 9.02 -18.82 -3.35
C ASP A 97 9.15 -17.29 -3.36
N TYR A 98 8.51 -16.60 -2.40
CA TYR A 98 8.44 -15.15 -2.35
C TYR A 98 8.84 -14.59 -0.99
N ALA A 99 9.88 -13.76 -0.97
CA ALA A 99 10.21 -12.92 0.16
C ALA A 99 9.36 -11.65 0.11
N LEU A 100 8.42 -11.52 1.05
CA LEU A 100 7.66 -10.29 1.25
C LEU A 100 8.62 -9.17 1.68
N GLN A 101 8.79 -8.17 0.82
CA GLN A 101 9.73 -7.06 1.06
C GLN A 101 9.09 -5.92 1.82
N PHE A 102 7.81 -5.69 1.56
CA PHE A 102 7.11 -4.50 2.00
C PHE A 102 5.64 -4.82 2.17
N PHE A 103 5.03 -4.30 3.22
CA PHE A 103 3.59 -4.30 3.44
C PHE A 103 3.20 -2.89 3.87
N THR A 104 2.08 -2.36 3.43
CA THR A 104 1.48 -1.16 4.04
C THR A 104 0.00 -1.35 4.14
N PHE A 105 -0.54 -0.88 5.25
CA PHE A 105 -1.96 -0.70 5.41
C PHE A 105 -2.39 0.57 4.69
N VAL A 106 -3.67 0.65 4.34
CA VAL A 106 -4.29 1.85 3.79
C VAL A 106 -5.39 2.33 4.74
N PRO A 107 -5.97 3.54 4.54
CA PRO A 107 -7.04 4.02 5.41
C PRO A 107 -8.31 3.17 5.40
N ASP A 108 -8.54 2.39 4.34
CA ASP A 108 -9.58 1.36 4.35
C ASP A 108 -9.17 0.22 5.31
N PRO A 109 -10.00 -0.14 6.29
CA PRO A 109 -9.70 -1.18 7.28
C PRO A 109 -9.27 -2.52 6.69
N THR A 110 -9.72 -2.84 5.47
CA THR A 110 -9.45 -4.10 4.77
C THR A 110 -8.36 -3.97 3.70
N GLY A 111 -7.91 -2.74 3.45
CA GLY A 111 -7.01 -2.46 2.35
C GLY A 111 -5.53 -2.57 2.73
N TYR A 112 -4.72 -2.92 1.73
CA TYR A 112 -3.29 -3.06 1.85
C TYR A 112 -2.58 -2.92 0.50
N VAL A 113 -1.27 -2.66 0.53
CA VAL A 113 -0.36 -2.81 -0.60
C VAL A 113 0.84 -3.63 -0.13
N THR A 114 1.27 -4.59 -0.93
CA THR A 114 2.43 -5.45 -0.62
C THR A 114 3.32 -5.63 -1.84
N VAL A 115 4.63 -5.70 -1.58
CA VAL A 115 5.65 -5.98 -2.59
C VAL A 115 6.33 -7.29 -2.26
N LEU A 116 6.34 -8.20 -3.24
CA LEU A 116 6.89 -9.54 -3.14
C LEU A 116 8.09 -9.64 -4.07
N HIS A 117 9.22 -10.13 -3.56
CA HIS A 117 10.35 -10.50 -4.40
C HIS A 117 10.41 -12.02 -4.48
N LYS A 118 10.54 -12.55 -5.69
CA LYS A 118 10.87 -13.96 -5.85
C LYS A 118 12.25 -14.22 -5.24
N THR A 119 12.42 -15.37 -4.58
CA THR A 119 13.67 -15.72 -3.87
C THR A 119 14.90 -15.78 -4.78
N ASP A 120 14.70 -16.05 -6.07
CA ASP A 120 15.73 -16.00 -7.11
C ASP A 120 16.11 -14.57 -7.57
N GLY A 121 15.44 -13.54 -7.03
CA GLY A 121 15.66 -12.14 -7.36
C GLY A 121 15.16 -11.71 -8.75
N SER A 122 14.53 -12.61 -9.50
CA SER A 122 14.16 -12.37 -10.90
C SER A 122 12.92 -11.47 -11.07
N LEU A 123 12.08 -11.37 -10.05
CA LEU A 123 10.78 -10.74 -10.17
C LEU A 123 10.33 -10.03 -8.90
N THR A 124 10.02 -8.74 -9.04
CA THR A 124 9.25 -7.95 -8.08
C THR A 124 7.79 -7.92 -8.52
N ARG A 125 6.88 -8.43 -7.69
CA ARG A 125 5.43 -8.29 -7.88
C ARG A 125 4.87 -7.31 -6.84
N CYS A 126 3.84 -6.56 -7.24
CA CYS A 126 3.05 -5.74 -6.35
C CYS A 126 1.63 -6.32 -6.32
N ALA A 127 1.05 -6.46 -5.14
CA ALA A 127 -0.34 -6.83 -4.95
C ALA A 127 -1.00 -5.82 -4.01
N TRP A 128 -2.28 -5.56 -4.19
CA TRP A 128 -3.00 -4.59 -3.38
C TRP A 128 -4.48 -4.90 -3.32
N HIS A 129 -5.14 -4.38 -2.30
CA HIS A 129 -6.58 -4.53 -2.07
C HIS A 129 -7.14 -3.23 -1.47
N ASN A 130 -8.35 -2.83 -1.90
CA ASN A 130 -9.10 -1.67 -1.40
C ASN A 130 -8.25 -0.40 -1.23
N VAL A 131 -7.45 -0.09 -2.24
CA VAL A 131 -6.64 1.13 -2.30
C VAL A 131 -7.44 2.28 -2.93
N PRO A 132 -7.04 3.55 -2.74
CA PRO A 132 -7.68 4.67 -3.44
C PRO A 132 -7.68 4.48 -4.97
N PRO A 133 -8.75 4.85 -5.70
CA PRO A 133 -8.87 4.60 -7.15
C PRO A 133 -7.74 5.19 -7.99
N GLU A 134 -7.22 6.37 -7.62
CA GLU A 134 -6.07 6.96 -8.31
C GLU A 134 -4.78 6.14 -8.12
N LEU A 135 -4.58 5.60 -6.91
CA LEU A 135 -3.45 4.73 -6.60
C LEU A 135 -3.59 3.38 -7.33
N ASP A 136 -4.79 2.83 -7.39
CA ASP A 136 -5.12 1.61 -8.14
C ASP A 136 -4.66 1.73 -9.61
N ALA A 137 -5.16 2.75 -10.31
CA ALA A 137 -4.79 3.02 -11.70
C ALA A 137 -3.28 3.28 -11.88
N LEU A 138 -2.63 3.90 -10.89
CA LEU A 138 -1.18 4.12 -10.92
C LEU A 138 -0.41 2.80 -10.75
N LEU A 139 -0.81 1.94 -9.83
CA LEU A 139 -0.17 0.65 -9.54
C LEU A 139 -0.36 -0.32 -10.71
N GLU A 140 -1.51 -0.34 -11.39
CA GLU A 140 -1.69 -1.09 -12.63
C GLU A 140 -0.68 -0.68 -13.70
N ARG A 141 -0.46 0.63 -13.86
CA ARG A 141 0.42 1.19 -14.89
C ARG A 141 1.90 1.09 -14.54
N LYS A 142 2.26 1.20 -13.27
CA LYS A 142 3.66 1.30 -12.81
C LYS A 142 4.18 0.06 -12.09
N GLY A 143 3.30 -0.79 -11.58
CA GLY A 143 3.62 -2.08 -10.95
C GLY A 143 4.63 -2.92 -11.74
N PRO A 144 4.43 -3.13 -13.06
CA PRO A 144 5.37 -3.87 -13.90
C PRO A 144 6.77 -3.27 -14.01
N LYS A 145 6.95 -1.99 -13.67
CA LYS A 145 8.26 -1.30 -13.69
C LYS A 145 9.07 -1.54 -12.41
N GLY A 146 8.55 -2.30 -11.47
CA GLY A 146 9.16 -2.57 -10.18
C GLY A 146 8.84 -1.46 -9.18
N VAL A 147 7.89 -1.74 -8.30
CA VAL A 147 7.58 -0.90 -7.13
C VAL A 147 8.51 -1.31 -5.99
N ARG A 148 9.15 -0.33 -5.36
CA ARG A 148 10.05 -0.52 -4.21
C ARG A 148 9.33 -0.25 -2.89
N HIS A 149 8.56 0.84 -2.84
CA HIS A 149 7.90 1.32 -1.63
C HIS A 149 6.59 2.00 -2.00
N VAL A 150 5.56 1.81 -1.18
CA VAL A 150 4.27 2.51 -1.33
C VAL A 150 3.83 2.96 0.05
N THR A 151 3.49 4.22 0.25
CA THR A 151 2.83 4.65 1.49
C THR A 151 1.51 5.30 1.14
N VAL A 152 0.50 5.04 1.95
CA VAL A 152 -0.84 5.62 1.81
C VAL A 152 -1.16 6.30 3.13
N GLY A 153 -1.52 7.57 3.08
CA GLY A 153 -1.97 8.34 4.23
C GLY A 153 -3.48 8.56 4.19
N VAL A 154 -3.96 9.33 5.17
CA VAL A 154 -5.36 9.78 5.19
C VAL A 154 -5.70 10.65 3.96
N ASN A 155 -7.00 10.81 3.68
CA ASN A 155 -7.52 11.61 2.57
C ASN A 155 -7.01 11.16 1.18
N ASN A 156 -6.83 9.85 0.98
CA ASN A 156 -6.35 9.26 -0.26
C ASN A 156 -4.95 9.76 -0.69
N SER A 157 -4.15 10.30 0.23
CA SER A 157 -2.77 10.69 -0.06
C SER A 157 -1.91 9.45 -0.27
N TYR A 158 -1.02 9.47 -1.26
CA TYR A 158 -0.10 8.36 -1.49
C TYR A 158 1.23 8.79 -2.08
N VAL A 159 2.26 7.99 -1.84
CA VAL A 159 3.57 8.08 -2.49
C VAL A 159 4.00 6.68 -2.93
N VAL A 160 4.42 6.55 -4.18
CA VAL A 160 4.95 5.32 -4.78
C VAL A 160 6.39 5.58 -5.23
N ILE A 161 7.33 4.78 -4.74
CA ILE A 161 8.73 4.82 -5.13
C ILE A 161 9.04 3.57 -5.95
N LEU A 162 9.55 3.74 -7.16
CA LEU A 162 9.94 2.64 -8.03
C LEU A 162 11.38 2.18 -7.74
N ASN A 163 11.73 0.98 -8.20
CA ASN A 163 13.09 0.44 -8.12
C ASN A 163 14.14 1.33 -8.81
N SER A 164 13.72 2.12 -9.81
CA SER A 164 14.55 3.12 -10.47
C SER A 164 14.84 4.37 -9.63
N GLY A 165 14.20 4.52 -8.47
CA GLY A 165 14.26 5.73 -7.64
C GLY A 165 13.30 6.84 -8.08
N VAL A 166 12.54 6.65 -9.17
CA VAL A 166 11.48 7.57 -9.58
C VAL A 166 10.36 7.54 -8.55
N VAL A 167 9.89 8.73 -8.14
CA VAL A 167 8.83 8.91 -7.15
C VAL A 167 7.57 9.42 -7.86
N TRP A 168 6.43 8.86 -7.51
CA TRP A 168 5.10 9.33 -7.90
C TRP A 168 4.31 9.63 -6.64
N TRP A 169 3.54 10.71 -6.62
CA TRP A 169 2.67 11.03 -5.50
C TRP A 169 1.36 11.64 -6.02
N GLY A 170 0.32 11.57 -5.21
CA GLY A 170 -1.02 12.04 -5.60
C GLY A 170 -2.00 12.03 -4.44
N GLY A 171 -3.27 12.34 -4.74
CA GLY A 171 -4.27 12.62 -3.73
C GLY A 171 -3.93 13.87 -2.91
N ASN A 172 -4.23 13.84 -1.61
CA ASN A 172 -4.08 15.00 -0.72
C ASN A 172 -2.78 14.95 0.10
N VAL A 173 -1.63 14.76 -0.56
CA VAL A 173 -0.30 14.81 0.09
C VAL A 173 -0.08 16.19 0.72
N PRO A 174 0.51 16.28 1.94
CA PRO A 174 0.80 17.56 2.58
C PRO A 174 1.56 18.53 1.67
N VAL A 175 1.12 19.79 1.63
CA VAL A 175 1.72 20.82 0.75
C VAL A 175 3.24 20.92 0.94
N ARG A 176 3.72 20.86 2.20
CA ARG A 176 5.16 20.89 2.48
C ARG A 176 5.87 19.65 1.95
N LEU A 177 5.28 18.46 2.08
CA LEU A 177 5.86 17.23 1.53
C LEU A 177 5.87 17.28 0.00
N HIS A 178 4.80 17.76 -0.62
CA HIS A 178 4.72 17.97 -2.07
C HIS A 178 5.89 18.84 -2.57
N GLN A 179 6.12 19.99 -1.94
CA GLN A 179 7.25 20.88 -2.27
C GLN A 179 8.61 20.19 -2.10
N LEU A 180 8.79 19.42 -1.02
CA LEU A 180 10.03 18.66 -0.80
C LEU A 180 10.28 17.60 -1.87
N LEU A 181 9.24 16.91 -2.34
CA LEU A 181 9.34 15.91 -3.40
C LEU A 181 9.65 16.56 -4.77
N GLU A 182 9.01 17.69 -5.10
CA GLU A 182 9.33 18.47 -6.31
C GLU A 182 10.77 18.99 -6.30
N ASP A 183 11.23 19.52 -5.17
CA ASP A 183 12.59 20.02 -5.04
C ASP A 183 13.64 18.87 -5.05
N ALA A 184 13.29 17.70 -4.54
CA ALA A 184 14.13 16.51 -4.64
C ALA A 184 14.27 16.04 -6.09
N GLU A 185 13.16 15.98 -6.84
CA GLU A 185 13.16 15.66 -8.26
C GLU A 185 14.01 16.66 -9.07
N ARG A 186 13.81 17.97 -8.84
CA ARG A 186 14.58 19.04 -9.51
C ARG A 186 16.08 18.92 -9.27
N ARG A 187 16.48 18.54 -8.05
CA ARG A 187 17.88 18.35 -7.66
C ARG A 187 18.43 16.97 -8.04
N LYS A 188 17.61 16.08 -8.62
CA LYS A 188 17.94 14.67 -8.86
C LYS A 188 18.36 13.95 -7.57
N CYS A 189 17.81 14.35 -6.43
CA CYS A 189 18.02 13.68 -5.16
C CYS A 189 16.96 12.58 -5.01
N SER A 190 17.40 11.32 -4.96
CA SER A 190 16.50 10.18 -4.82
C SER A 190 15.94 10.10 -3.40
N VAL A 191 14.64 9.80 -3.30
CA VAL A 191 13.97 9.50 -2.03
C VAL A 191 14.22 8.04 -1.66
N THR A 192 14.55 7.78 -0.40
CA THR A 192 14.73 6.41 0.14
C THR A 192 13.39 5.86 0.62
N THR A 193 12.75 6.55 1.56
CA THR A 193 11.47 6.14 2.13
C THR A 193 10.59 7.36 2.45
N VAL A 194 9.28 7.14 2.43
CA VAL A 194 8.27 8.09 2.91
C VAL A 194 7.27 7.30 3.76
N SER A 195 6.88 7.88 4.89
CA SER A 195 5.79 7.39 5.72
C SER A 195 4.75 8.50 5.84
N LEU A 196 3.51 8.19 5.51
CA LEU A 196 2.35 9.06 5.71
C LEU A 196 1.52 8.58 6.90
N SER A 197 0.92 9.51 7.64
CA SER A 197 0.00 9.15 8.71
C SER A 197 -1.36 8.73 8.16
N LEU A 198 -1.90 7.63 8.70
CA LEU A 198 -3.25 7.15 8.39
C LEU A 198 -4.36 7.95 9.09
N THR A 199 -4.01 8.80 10.06
CA THR A 199 -5.00 9.54 10.88
C THR A 199 -4.91 11.04 10.77
N THR A 200 -3.75 11.58 10.40
CA THR A 200 -3.51 13.02 10.45
C THR A 200 -2.94 13.49 9.12
N PRO A 201 -3.65 14.37 8.39
CA PRO A 201 -3.30 14.70 7.01
C PRO A 201 -1.91 15.30 6.91
N ASP A 202 -1.51 16.17 7.83
CA ASP A 202 -0.26 16.92 7.75
C ASP A 202 0.98 16.14 8.20
N TRP A 203 0.83 14.92 8.73
CA TRP A 203 1.94 14.19 9.32
C TRP A 203 2.64 13.28 8.32
N TYR A 204 3.96 13.44 8.24
CA TYR A 204 4.81 12.64 7.39
C TYR A 204 6.23 12.53 7.93
N PHE A 205 6.95 11.54 7.43
CA PHE A 205 8.39 11.38 7.56
C PHE A 205 8.96 11.06 6.17
N VAL A 206 10.09 11.66 5.80
CA VAL A 206 10.81 11.36 4.56
C VAL A 206 12.30 11.26 4.82
N GLU A 207 12.94 10.23 4.24
CA GLU A 207 14.39 10.08 4.19
C GLU A 207 14.85 10.06 2.73
N PHE A 208 15.90 10.83 2.44
CA PHE A 208 16.57 10.88 1.14
C PHE A 208 17.80 9.94 1.10
N VAL A 209 18.28 9.63 -0.10
CA VAL A 209 19.42 8.70 -0.29
C VAL A 209 20.71 9.22 0.35
N ASP A 210 20.89 10.55 0.42
CA ASP A 210 22.01 11.19 1.12
C ASP A 210 21.90 11.09 2.66
N GLY A 211 20.79 10.57 3.19
CA GLY A 211 20.53 10.43 4.62
C GLY A 211 19.91 11.66 5.26
N VAL A 212 19.65 12.73 4.50
CA VAL A 212 18.86 13.86 4.98
C VAL A 212 17.44 13.39 5.25
N THR A 213 16.85 13.87 6.34
CA THR A 213 15.46 13.59 6.72
C THR A 213 14.68 14.88 6.90
N ASP A 214 13.40 14.89 6.52
CA ASP A 214 12.44 15.93 6.90
C ASP A 214 11.17 15.25 7.41
N PHE A 215 10.41 15.95 8.27
CA PHE A 215 9.20 15.41 8.86
C PHE A 215 8.29 16.51 9.41
N CYS A 216 7.00 16.20 9.46
CA CYS A 216 5.99 16.96 10.18
C CYS A 216 5.33 16.03 11.19
N VAL A 217 5.59 16.25 12.48
CA VAL A 217 5.10 15.42 13.59
C VAL A 217 4.80 16.29 14.82
N PRO A 218 4.10 15.77 15.84
CA PRO A 218 3.93 16.42 17.14
C PRO A 218 5.24 16.93 17.74
N GLN A 219 5.18 18.09 18.39
CA GLN A 219 6.35 18.80 18.92
C GLN A 219 7.15 17.94 19.92
N ASP A 220 6.45 17.16 20.74
CA ASP A 220 7.03 16.27 21.75
C ASP A 220 7.74 15.05 21.17
N TRP A 221 7.54 14.73 19.88
CA TRP A 221 8.24 13.62 19.20
C TRP A 221 9.55 14.06 18.56
N ARG A 222 9.67 15.35 18.22
CA ARG A 222 10.77 15.87 17.39
C ARG A 222 12.15 15.60 17.97
N ASN A 223 12.31 15.73 19.29
CA ASN A 223 13.60 15.49 19.95
C ASN A 223 14.05 14.03 19.81
N SER A 224 13.10 13.09 19.95
CA SER A 224 13.38 11.67 19.77
C SER A 224 13.77 11.37 18.33
N ILE A 225 12.94 11.78 17.36
CA ILE A 225 13.20 11.54 15.93
C ILE A 225 14.53 12.15 15.48
N ASN A 226 14.84 13.39 15.91
CA ASN A 226 16.13 14.03 15.63
C ASN A 226 17.31 13.22 16.15
N GLY A 227 17.19 12.60 17.34
CA GLY A 227 18.22 11.73 17.91
C GLY A 227 18.54 10.55 17.00
N TYR A 228 17.52 9.85 16.51
CA TYR A 228 17.67 8.71 15.60
C TYR A 228 18.18 9.14 14.21
N ALA A 229 17.69 10.27 13.68
CA ALA A 229 18.17 10.80 12.40
C ALA A 229 19.66 11.13 12.44
N VAL A 230 20.14 11.78 13.51
CA VAL A 230 21.57 12.08 13.70
C VAL A 230 22.40 10.79 13.81
N GLN A 231 21.90 9.79 14.51
CA GLN A 231 22.57 8.48 14.61
C GLN A 231 22.63 7.77 13.26
N ALA A 232 21.55 7.78 12.47
CA ALA A 232 21.52 7.19 11.13
C ALA A 232 22.58 7.81 10.21
N VAL A 233 22.74 9.14 10.25
CA VAL A 233 23.78 9.85 9.48
C VAL A 233 25.18 9.44 9.93
N ARG A 234 25.41 9.32 11.25
CA ARG A 234 26.72 8.89 11.79
C ARG A 234 27.05 7.45 11.42
N ALA A 235 26.08 6.54 11.50
CA ALA A 235 26.27 5.12 11.20
C ALA A 235 26.63 4.86 9.73
N ARG A 236 26.22 5.74 8.81
CA ARG A 236 26.57 5.64 7.39
C ARG A 236 28.04 5.99 7.10
N GLY A 237 28.71 6.69 8.03
CA GLY A 237 30.06 7.20 7.90
C GLY A 237 30.21 8.21 6.75
N PRO A 238 31.33 8.95 6.67
CA PRO A 238 31.72 9.58 5.41
C PRO A 238 31.99 8.43 4.43
N ARG A 239 31.03 8.15 3.53
CA ARG A 239 31.32 7.39 2.33
C ARG A 239 32.36 8.21 1.56
N MET A 240 33.64 7.91 1.77
CA MET A 240 34.67 8.33 0.82
C MET A 240 34.24 7.76 -0.52
N THR A 241 33.71 8.62 -1.38
CA THR A 241 33.41 8.29 -2.75
C THR A 241 34.73 8.13 -3.46
N THR A 242 35.35 6.96 -3.33
CA THR A 242 36.36 6.51 -4.28
C THR A 242 35.66 6.47 -5.62
N ALA A 243 35.97 7.44 -6.49
CA ALA A 243 35.46 7.52 -7.84
C ALA A 243 35.89 6.25 -8.59
N TYR A 244 35.02 5.24 -8.59
CA TYR A 244 35.20 4.04 -9.40
C TYR A 244 34.61 4.28 -10.78
N ASN A 245 35.54 4.42 -11.72
CA ASN A 245 35.33 4.39 -13.14
C ASN A 245 34.87 2.97 -13.57
N SER A 246 33.88 2.92 -14.47
CA SER A 246 33.52 1.83 -15.37
C SER A 246 33.29 0.39 -14.84
N ALA A 247 32.05 -0.08 -15.06
CA ALA A 247 31.64 -1.46 -15.38
C ALA A 247 32.06 -2.60 -14.42
N SER A 248 31.10 -3.10 -13.63
CA SER A 248 31.06 -4.50 -13.16
C SER A 248 29.65 -4.92 -12.74
N PRO A 249 29.31 -6.22 -12.87
CA PRO A 249 27.93 -6.73 -12.86
C PRO A 249 27.38 -6.92 -11.44
N PHE A 250 26.05 -6.98 -11.35
CA PHE A 250 25.27 -7.32 -10.16
C PHE A 250 25.93 -8.46 -9.36
N ARG A 251 26.41 -8.15 -8.15
CA ARG A 251 26.69 -9.17 -7.13
C ARG A 251 25.38 -9.62 -6.53
N SER A 252 24.99 -10.85 -6.82
CA SER A 252 24.00 -11.61 -6.06
C SER A 252 24.52 -11.79 -4.63
N HIS A 253 23.91 -11.11 -3.67
CA HIS A 253 23.99 -11.55 -2.28
C HIS A 253 23.14 -12.81 -2.15
N THR A 254 23.81 -13.96 -2.10
CA THR A 254 23.21 -15.21 -1.63
C THR A 254 22.75 -15.00 -0.20
N TYR A 255 21.44 -14.90 -0.01
CA TYR A 255 20.81 -14.92 1.31
C TYR A 255 21.13 -16.26 2.01
N PRO A 256 21.34 -16.29 3.33
CA PRO A 256 21.29 -17.55 4.06
C PRO A 256 19.88 -18.14 3.91
N GLN A 257 19.82 -19.34 3.35
CA GLN A 257 18.61 -20.04 2.89
C GLN A 257 17.74 -20.59 4.04
N ASN A 258 17.80 -20.01 5.24
CA ASN A 258 17.18 -20.56 6.45
C ASN A 258 16.32 -19.54 7.23
N ALA A 259 15.69 -18.58 6.55
CA ALA A 259 14.45 -18.00 7.07
C ALA A 259 13.32 -18.99 6.78
N GLN A 260 13.25 -20.08 7.56
CA GLN A 260 12.04 -20.88 7.57
C GLN A 260 10.89 -19.92 7.91
N LEU A 261 9.88 -19.87 7.04
CA LEU A 261 8.52 -19.56 7.48
C LEU A 261 8.27 -20.48 8.68
N GLY A 262 8.46 -19.96 9.90
CA GLY A 262 8.05 -20.67 11.09
C GLY A 262 6.60 -21.03 10.84
N SER A 263 6.29 -22.32 10.79
CA SER A 263 4.93 -22.81 10.68
C SER A 263 4.05 -21.92 11.55
N PHE A 264 3.00 -21.33 10.95
CA PHE A 264 1.95 -20.62 11.66
C PHE A 264 1.29 -21.62 12.62
N ASN A 265 1.93 -21.85 13.78
CA ASN A 265 1.52 -22.83 14.77
C ASN A 265 0.49 -22.16 15.68
N THR A 266 -0.76 -22.22 15.26
CA THR A 266 -1.93 -21.90 16.08
C THR A 266 -2.02 -22.89 17.25
N HIS A 267 -1.48 -22.54 18.42
CA HIS A 267 -1.78 -23.26 19.67
C HIS A 267 -3.10 -22.75 20.22
N ASN A 268 -4.15 -23.55 20.08
CA ASN A 268 -5.47 -23.29 20.63
C ASN A 268 -5.71 -24.28 21.80
N PRO A 269 -5.90 -23.83 23.06
CA PRO A 269 -6.37 -24.70 24.11
C PRO A 269 -7.84 -24.35 24.43
N HIS A 270 -8.76 -25.17 23.94
CA HIS A 270 -9.90 -25.74 24.68
C HIS A 270 -11.02 -26.17 23.74
N GLY A 271 -11.48 -27.41 23.96
CA GLY A 271 -12.51 -28.06 23.18
C GLY A 271 -13.92 -27.57 23.52
N GLY A 272 -14.80 -27.68 22.54
CA GLY A 272 -16.24 -27.41 22.70
C GLY A 272 -17.00 -27.57 21.38
N VAL A 273 -17.52 -28.79 21.17
CA VAL A 273 -18.77 -29.21 20.50
C VAL A 273 -19.26 -28.48 19.23
N ALA A 274 -19.58 -29.32 18.24
CA ALA A 274 -20.01 -29.05 16.86
C ALA A 274 -21.25 -28.17 16.64
N ASN A 275 -21.25 -27.43 15.52
CA ASN A 275 -22.43 -27.12 14.71
C ASN A 275 -22.01 -26.74 13.26
N PRO A 276 -22.61 -27.29 12.17
CA PRO A 276 -22.25 -26.91 10.81
C PRO A 276 -23.19 -25.83 10.27
N GLY A 277 -22.65 -24.62 10.08
CA GLY A 277 -23.32 -23.54 9.36
C GLY A 277 -22.54 -23.21 8.10
N TYR A 278 -23.13 -23.53 6.93
CA TYR A 278 -22.62 -23.11 5.63
C TYR A 278 -22.56 -21.58 5.54
N THR A 279 -21.38 -21.03 5.26
CA THR A 279 -21.22 -19.64 4.79
C THR A 279 -20.91 -19.66 3.29
N PRO A 280 -21.54 -18.78 2.48
CA PRO A 280 -21.18 -18.65 1.08
C PRO A 280 -19.88 -17.86 0.92
N SER A 281 -18.93 -18.45 0.21
CA SER A 281 -17.71 -17.78 -0.25
C SER A 281 -18.07 -16.77 -1.34
N VAL A 282 -17.70 -15.50 -1.14
CA VAL A 282 -17.77 -14.45 -2.15
C VAL A 282 -16.41 -14.40 -2.84
N SER A 283 -16.31 -15.04 -4.01
CA SER A 283 -15.10 -15.01 -4.84
C SER A 283 -14.89 -13.61 -5.44
N ASN A 284 -13.77 -12.97 -5.11
CA ASN A 284 -13.37 -11.68 -5.67
C ASN A 284 -12.53 -11.90 -6.96
N PRO A 285 -13.01 -11.51 -8.16
CA PRO A 285 -12.36 -11.85 -9.43
C PRO A 285 -11.04 -11.11 -9.71
N HIS A 286 -10.69 -10.08 -8.91
CA HIS A 286 -9.54 -9.22 -9.20
C HIS A 286 -8.16 -9.85 -8.92
N LEU A 287 -8.07 -10.87 -8.06
CA LEU A 287 -6.78 -11.46 -7.72
C LEU A 287 -6.30 -12.50 -8.74
N ALA A 288 -7.22 -13.15 -9.47
CA ALA A 288 -6.86 -14.12 -10.50
C ALA A 288 -6.03 -13.49 -11.64
N TRP A 289 -6.21 -12.19 -11.90
CA TRP A 289 -5.53 -11.46 -12.98
C TRP A 289 -4.06 -11.15 -12.68
N ALA A 290 -3.70 -10.96 -11.41
CA ALA A 290 -2.31 -10.65 -11.03
C ALA A 290 -1.36 -11.85 -11.14
N PHE A 291 -1.89 -13.08 -11.26
CA PHE A 291 -1.09 -14.29 -11.06
C PHE A 291 -1.07 -15.28 -12.23
N THR A 292 -2.10 -15.35 -13.07
CA THR A 292 -2.24 -16.49 -13.99
C THR A 292 -1.74 -16.28 -15.41
N GLY A 293 -1.65 -15.06 -15.96
CA GLY A 293 -1.05 -14.82 -17.29
C GLY A 293 -1.68 -15.58 -18.48
N VAL A 294 -2.83 -16.24 -18.31
CA VAL A 294 -3.50 -17.03 -19.36
C VAL A 294 -4.79 -16.33 -19.81
N PRO A 295 -5.01 -16.08 -21.12
CA PRO A 295 -6.29 -15.62 -21.63
C PRO A 295 -7.29 -16.79 -21.70
N GLN A 296 -8.46 -16.66 -21.06
CA GLN A 296 -9.57 -17.62 -21.14
C GLN A 296 -10.85 -16.93 -21.68
N PRO A 297 -11.75 -17.70 -22.32
CA PRO A 297 -12.80 -17.19 -23.18
C PRO A 297 -14.08 -16.78 -22.44
N LEU A 298 -14.84 -15.88 -23.07
CA LEU A 298 -16.16 -15.40 -22.63
C LEU A 298 -17.17 -16.56 -22.51
N VAL A 299 -17.77 -16.73 -21.33
CA VAL A 299 -18.93 -17.60 -21.10
C VAL A 299 -20.02 -16.82 -20.35
N TYR A 300 -21.26 -17.01 -20.80
CA TYR A 300 -22.46 -16.22 -20.47
C TYR A 300 -23.04 -16.47 -19.07
N ASN A 301 -23.76 -15.46 -18.61
CA ASN A 301 -24.44 -15.28 -17.32
C ASN A 301 -25.67 -16.22 -17.17
N ILE A 302 -25.81 -16.91 -16.03
CA ILE A 302 -27.05 -17.60 -15.62
C ILE A 302 -27.57 -16.95 -14.35
N THR A 303 -28.69 -16.25 -14.50
CA THR A 303 -29.47 -15.61 -13.45
C THR A 303 -30.25 -16.67 -12.65
N GLN A 304 -30.01 -16.76 -11.34
CA GLN A 304 -30.90 -17.46 -10.40
C GLN A 304 -31.42 -16.42 -9.40
N VAL A 305 -32.75 -16.28 -9.39
CA VAL A 305 -33.54 -15.28 -8.68
C VAL A 305 -33.84 -15.80 -7.27
N TYR A 306 -33.36 -15.11 -6.23
CA TYR A 306 -33.91 -15.21 -4.88
C TYR A 306 -34.60 -13.90 -4.53
N SER A 307 -35.93 -13.93 -4.59
CA SER A 307 -36.82 -12.82 -4.25
C SER A 307 -37.03 -12.75 -2.74
N SER A 308 -36.27 -11.90 -2.05
CA SER A 308 -36.66 -11.42 -0.72
C SER A 308 -37.65 -10.26 -0.87
N PRO A 309 -38.79 -10.25 -0.16
CA PRO A 309 -39.76 -9.16 -0.23
C PRO A 309 -39.17 -7.92 0.46
N MET A 310 -38.69 -6.99 -0.36
CA MET A 310 -38.27 -5.65 0.06
C MET A 310 -39.52 -4.88 0.54
N PRO A 311 -39.47 -4.16 1.67
CA PRO A 311 -40.60 -3.39 2.16
C PRO A 311 -41.00 -2.31 1.14
N GLN A 312 -42.21 -2.41 0.61
CA GLN A 312 -42.78 -1.55 -0.44
C GLN A 312 -42.70 -0.03 -0.16
N GLN A 313 -42.51 0.38 1.09
CA GLN A 313 -42.35 1.81 1.43
C GLN A 313 -41.03 2.41 0.94
N GLN A 314 -39.95 1.64 0.79
CA GLN A 314 -38.67 2.20 0.32
C GLN A 314 -38.64 2.43 -1.20
N GLN A 315 -39.45 1.70 -1.97
CA GLN A 315 -39.51 1.86 -3.42
C GLN A 315 -40.26 3.13 -3.86
N GLN A 316 -41.26 3.58 -3.09
CA GLN A 316 -41.96 4.84 -3.38
C GLN A 316 -41.09 6.08 -3.12
N GLN A 317 -40.20 6.05 -2.12
CA GLN A 317 -39.30 7.19 -1.86
C GLN A 317 -38.22 7.36 -2.93
N GLN A 318 -37.72 6.26 -3.53
CA GLN A 318 -36.78 6.36 -4.65
C GLN A 318 -37.42 6.92 -5.93
N GLN A 319 -38.70 6.63 -6.20
CA GLN A 319 -39.38 7.19 -7.38
C GLN A 319 -39.61 8.70 -7.26
N GLN A 320 -39.92 9.24 -6.07
CA GLN A 320 -40.04 10.69 -5.89
C GLN A 320 -38.70 11.40 -6.07
N GLN A 321 -37.59 10.80 -5.65
CA GLN A 321 -36.27 11.42 -5.79
C GLN A 321 -35.77 11.43 -7.25
N GLN A 322 -36.19 10.48 -8.10
CA GLN A 322 -35.89 10.53 -9.53
C GLN A 322 -36.68 11.61 -10.28
N GLN A 323 -37.94 11.87 -9.92
CA GLN A 323 -38.71 12.96 -10.56
C GLN A 323 -38.13 14.35 -10.23
N GLN A 324 -37.63 14.57 -9.00
CA GLN A 324 -36.98 15.85 -8.65
C GLN A 324 -35.67 16.07 -9.42
N ARG A 325 -34.89 15.02 -9.69
CA ARG A 325 -33.66 15.14 -10.49
C ARG A 325 -33.92 15.47 -11.96
N GLN A 326 -35.01 14.99 -12.56
CA GLN A 326 -35.37 15.35 -13.93
C GLN A 326 -35.80 16.81 -14.07
N GLN A 327 -36.51 17.38 -13.08
CA GLN A 327 -36.84 18.82 -13.11
C GLN A 327 -35.61 19.71 -12.96
N GLN A 328 -34.61 19.33 -12.15
CA GLN A 328 -33.37 20.11 -12.02
C GLN A 328 -32.53 20.08 -13.32
N GLN A 329 -32.50 18.96 -14.05
CA GLN A 329 -31.79 18.91 -15.33
C GLN A 329 -32.44 19.78 -16.42
N GLN A 330 -33.78 19.89 -16.45
CA GLN A 330 -34.44 20.80 -17.41
C GLN A 330 -34.16 22.29 -17.11
N GLN A 331 -34.04 22.69 -15.84
CA GLN A 331 -33.65 24.07 -15.52
C GLN A 331 -32.19 24.39 -15.91
N GLN A 332 -31.27 23.44 -15.79
CA GLN A 332 -29.89 23.67 -16.24
C GLN A 332 -29.77 23.78 -17.78
N GLN A 333 -30.58 23.04 -18.55
CA GLN A 333 -30.57 23.19 -20.02
C GLN A 333 -31.14 24.53 -20.48
N GLN A 334 -32.15 25.10 -19.79
CA GLN A 334 -32.64 26.43 -20.15
C GLN A 334 -31.64 27.55 -19.83
N GLN A 335 -30.83 27.43 -18.77
CA GLN A 335 -29.78 28.42 -18.52
C GLN A 335 -28.64 28.38 -19.54
N GLN A 336 -28.33 27.21 -20.12
CA GLN A 336 -27.33 27.13 -21.18
C GLN A 336 -27.82 27.71 -22.52
N GLN A 337 -29.12 27.62 -22.85
CA GLN A 337 -29.64 28.20 -24.10
C GLN A 337 -29.73 29.74 -24.08
N HIS A 338 -29.79 30.38 -22.91
CA HIS A 338 -29.77 31.84 -22.80
C HIS A 338 -28.38 32.44 -22.61
N GLY A 339 -27.35 31.62 -22.38
CA GLY A 339 -25.98 32.08 -22.11
C GLY A 339 -25.09 32.31 -23.35
N THR A 340 -25.52 31.88 -24.54
CA THR A 340 -24.63 31.86 -25.73
C THR A 340 -24.91 32.93 -26.78
N SER A 341 -25.82 33.89 -26.53
CA SER A 341 -26.19 34.91 -27.54
C SER A 341 -25.22 36.09 -27.66
N SER A 342 -24.05 36.10 -27.00
CA SER A 342 -23.10 37.23 -27.12
C SER A 342 -21.65 36.90 -27.47
N LEU A 343 -21.32 35.65 -27.87
CA LEU A 343 -19.92 35.29 -28.14
C LEU A 343 -19.67 34.53 -29.46
N GLU A 344 -20.50 34.76 -30.48
CA GLU A 344 -20.19 34.34 -31.86
C GLU A 344 -19.25 35.35 -32.54
N LYS A 345 -17.97 35.29 -32.18
CA LYS A 345 -16.84 35.68 -33.03
C LYS A 345 -15.56 35.25 -32.34
N TYR A 346 -15.18 33.99 -32.51
CA TYR A 346 -13.81 33.53 -32.80
C TYR A 346 -13.66 32.04 -32.47
N ASN A 347 -13.20 31.31 -33.48
CA ASN A 347 -12.50 30.02 -33.42
C ASN A 347 -13.32 28.76 -33.13
N GLY A 348 -13.77 28.16 -34.22
CA GLY A 348 -13.94 26.71 -34.33
C GLY A 348 -12.60 25.97 -34.51
N MET A 349 -12.77 24.65 -34.70
CA MET A 349 -11.79 23.64 -35.13
C MET A 349 -11.14 22.84 -33.99
N PHE A 350 -11.76 21.69 -33.61
CA PHE A 350 -11.17 20.32 -33.64
C PHE A 350 -12.11 19.26 -33.00
N THR A 351 -12.80 18.49 -33.87
CA THR A 351 -12.90 17.01 -34.00
C THR A 351 -12.44 16.09 -32.84
N LEU A 352 -12.88 14.85 -32.57
CA LEU A 352 -14.08 13.98 -32.74
C LEU A 352 -13.62 12.57 -32.21
N LEU A 353 -14.49 11.82 -31.50
CA LEU A 353 -14.56 10.33 -31.38
C LEU A 353 -13.43 9.45 -30.74
N GLY A 354 -13.81 8.61 -29.75
CA GLY A 354 -13.68 7.14 -29.84
C GLY A 354 -12.69 6.36 -28.93
N GLY A 355 -13.21 5.62 -27.94
CA GLY A 355 -13.07 4.14 -27.80
C GLY A 355 -11.76 3.43 -27.37
N ALA A 356 -11.95 2.50 -26.41
CA ALA A 356 -11.36 1.14 -26.29
C ALA A 356 -10.00 0.89 -25.57
N LEU A 357 -10.09 0.06 -24.51
CA LEU A 357 -9.33 -1.17 -24.22
C LEU A 357 -7.91 -1.33 -24.81
N LYS A 358 -6.87 -1.52 -23.97
CA LYS A 358 -5.93 -2.67 -24.07
C LYS A 358 -4.78 -2.67 -23.05
N LEU A 359 -4.52 -3.90 -22.59
CA LEU A 359 -3.30 -4.43 -21.97
C LEU A 359 -2.02 -4.17 -22.81
N ALA A 360 -0.89 -4.01 -22.12
CA ALA A 360 0.45 -4.13 -22.69
C ALA A 360 1.21 -5.29 -22.03
N GLY A 361 1.21 -6.44 -22.70
CA GLY A 361 2.16 -7.54 -22.47
C GLY A 361 3.24 -7.49 -23.55
N ALA A 362 4.50 -7.43 -23.12
CA ALA A 362 5.65 -7.47 -24.00
C ALA A 362 5.87 -8.89 -24.55
N VAL A 363 5.88 -9.01 -25.88
CA VAL A 363 6.27 -10.23 -26.60
C VAL A 363 7.77 -10.17 -26.87
N LEU A 364 8.52 -11.07 -26.25
CA LEU A 364 9.80 -11.55 -26.78
C LEU A 364 9.49 -12.59 -27.85
N GLY A 365 9.91 -12.33 -29.09
CA GLY A 365 9.88 -13.32 -30.15
C GLY A 365 11.12 -14.24 -30.09
N PRO A 366 11.02 -15.51 -30.49
CA PRO A 366 12.19 -16.32 -30.83
C PRO A 366 12.45 -16.25 -32.34
N GLY A 367 13.72 -16.25 -32.76
CA GLY A 367 14.05 -16.48 -34.17
C GLY A 367 15.47 -16.12 -34.58
N PHE A 368 16.30 -17.17 -34.66
CA PHE A 368 17.57 -17.33 -35.37
C PHE A 368 18.88 -16.91 -34.69
#